data_AF-A0A5C8LLX4-F1
#
_entry.id   AF-A0A5C8LLX4-F1
#
_cell.length_a   1.000
_cell.length_b   1.000
_cell.length_c   1.000
_cell.angle_alpha   90.00
_cell.angle_beta   90.00
_cell.angle_gamma   90.00
#
_symmetry.space_group_name_H-M   'P 1'
#
loop_
_entity.id
_entity.type
_entity.pdbx_description
1 polymer ?
#
loop_
_entity_poly.entity_id
_entity_poly.type
_entity_poly.pdbx_seq_one_letter_code
_entity_poly.pdbx_strand_id
1 'polypeptide(L)'
;MISCNPNLVSKGAFFSILSQALVIITVTLFVGQQGYTGGTNGLTNFNTFLGLKLQSPTTKLLFFYITLAVVILVLALCSLLVSSRLGSILTAIRDGENRVRFIGYNPVTYKVFIYCVSAGLAGLAGVLFVLQEGIISPAQMGIVPSVEMVLWVAIGGRSTIGGAVLGALVTNAAKTTFSEAYPAWWPIMLGAMFIIVVLLLPKGIVGTLPITPQIGKEVCFPSPLLHMKQTKSYLNADFMKLEGGTIPCTDHLRCKNLLPTKKF
;
A
#
# COMPACT_ATOMS: atom_id res chain seq x y z
N MET A 1 26.54 10.51 -15.38
CA MET A 1 25.71 9.78 -16.36
C MET A 1 24.85 8.77 -15.62
N ILE A 2 23.60 9.13 -15.30
CA ILE A 2 22.61 8.17 -14.81
C ILE A 2 21.92 7.66 -16.07
N SER A 3 22.18 6.40 -16.41
CA SER A 3 21.45 5.72 -17.49
C SER A 3 19.99 5.58 -17.05
N CYS A 4 19.15 6.52 -17.48
CA CYS A 4 17.70 6.38 -17.43
C CYS A 4 17.33 5.24 -18.37
N ASN A 5 17.18 4.04 -17.83
CA ASN A 5 16.59 2.93 -18.55
C ASN A 5 15.06 3.11 -18.56
N PRO A 6 14.42 3.44 -19.70
CA PRO A 6 12.98 3.66 -19.78
C PRO A 6 12.18 2.38 -19.48
N ASN A 7 12.81 1.20 -19.49
CA ASN A 7 12.14 -0.09 -19.24
C ASN A 7 11.82 -0.37 -17.76
N LEU A 8 12.26 0.47 -16.82
CA LEU A 8 12.01 0.25 -15.39
C LEU A 8 10.70 0.89 -14.90
N VAL A 9 10.30 2.04 -15.45
CA VAL A 9 9.06 2.75 -15.07
C VAL A 9 7.82 2.00 -15.56
N SER A 10 7.93 1.37 -16.73
CA SER A 10 6.81 0.72 -17.41
C SER A 10 6.23 -0.48 -16.64
N LYS A 11 7.05 -1.19 -15.83
CA LYS A 11 6.62 -2.39 -15.09
C LYS A 11 5.46 -2.13 -14.11
N GLY A 12 5.43 -0.96 -13.47
CA GLY A 12 4.37 -0.59 -12.54
C GLY A 12 3.09 -0.12 -13.24
N ALA A 13 3.24 0.68 -14.30
CA ALA A 13 2.10 1.24 -15.04
C ALA A 13 1.27 0.14 -15.72
N PHE A 14 1.93 -0.85 -16.36
CA PHE A 14 1.22 -1.97 -16.98
C PHE A 14 0.38 -2.77 -15.97
N PHE A 15 0.88 -2.94 -14.74
CA PHE A 15 0.14 -3.64 -13.70
C PHE A 15 -1.14 -2.90 -13.30
N SER A 16 -1.07 -1.57 -13.10
CA SER A 16 -2.26 -0.75 -12.80
C SER A 16 -3.29 -0.77 -13.92
N ILE A 17 -2.86 -0.68 -15.18
CA ILE A 17 -3.78 -0.74 -16.34
C ILE A 17 -4.47 -2.10 -16.40
N LEU A 18 -3.73 -3.20 -16.18
CA LEU A 18 -4.28 -4.56 -16.17
C LEU A 18 -5.31 -4.76 -15.06
N SER A 19 -5.01 -4.33 -13.83
CA SER A 19 -5.96 -4.41 -12.70
C SER A 19 -7.22 -3.59 -12.97
N GLN A 20 -7.09 -2.40 -13.55
CA GLN A 20 -8.25 -1.56 -13.86
C GLN A 20 -9.11 -2.17 -14.98
N ALA A 21 -8.48 -2.74 -16.01
CA ALA A 21 -9.20 -3.43 -17.08
C ALA A 21 -9.98 -4.63 -16.55
N LEU A 22 -9.39 -5.40 -15.64
CA LEU A 22 -10.05 -6.56 -15.02
C LEU A 22 -11.30 -6.14 -14.22
N VAL A 23 -11.25 -5.01 -13.50
CA VAL A 23 -12.41 -4.45 -12.81
C VAL A 23 -13.50 -4.07 -13.80
N ILE A 24 -13.17 -3.36 -14.89
CA ILE A 24 -14.16 -2.93 -15.89
C ILE A 24 -14.83 -4.13 -16.58
N ILE A 25 -14.05 -5.15 -16.95
CA ILE A 25 -14.58 -6.41 -17.52
C ILE A 25 -15.56 -7.06 -16.53
N THR A 26 -15.17 -7.16 -15.26
CA THR A 26 -16.00 -7.77 -14.22
C THR A 26 -17.32 -7.01 -14.03
N VAL A 27 -17.27 -5.67 -13.95
CA VAL A 27 -18.48 -4.82 -13.85
C VAL A 27 -19.37 -5.00 -15.08
N THR A 28 -18.80 -5.05 -16.27
CA THR A 28 -19.55 -5.24 -17.52
C THR A 28 -20.26 -6.60 -17.55
N LEU A 29 -19.60 -7.66 -17.09
CA LEU A 29 -20.21 -8.99 -16.96
C LEU A 29 -21.38 -8.98 -15.96
N PHE A 30 -21.24 -8.32 -14.81
CA PHE A 30 -22.32 -8.22 -13.82
C PHE A 30 -23.51 -7.40 -14.32
N VAL A 31 -23.27 -6.33 -15.09
CA VAL A 31 -24.34 -5.54 -15.71
C VAL A 31 -25.05 -6.34 -16.81
N GLY A 32 -24.29 -7.14 -17.57
CA GLY A 32 -24.84 -8.00 -18.62
C GLY A 32 -25.70 -9.16 -18.10
N GLN A 33 -25.40 -9.70 -16.92
CA GLN A 33 -26.15 -10.81 -16.29
C GLN A 33 -27.34 -10.33 -15.44
N GLN A 34 -28.25 -9.58 -16.04
CA GLN A 34 -29.39 -8.95 -15.35
C GLN A 34 -30.25 -9.94 -14.52
N GLY A 35 -30.38 -11.18 -14.97
CA GLY A 35 -31.17 -12.21 -14.30
C GLY A 35 -30.68 -12.63 -12.91
N TYR A 36 -29.39 -12.47 -12.60
CA TYR A 36 -28.82 -12.84 -11.29
C TYR A 36 -28.46 -11.63 -10.43
N THR A 37 -28.15 -10.48 -11.03
CA THR A 37 -27.53 -9.32 -10.34
C THR A 37 -28.46 -8.11 -10.22
N GLY A 38 -29.63 -8.15 -10.88
CA GLY A 38 -30.49 -6.98 -11.01
C GLY A 38 -29.97 -5.92 -12.01
N GLY A 39 -28.90 -6.24 -12.76
CA GLY A 39 -28.34 -5.35 -13.78
C GLY A 39 -27.85 -4.03 -13.19
N THR A 40 -28.21 -2.91 -13.81
CA THR A 40 -27.82 -1.56 -13.36
C THR A 40 -28.42 -1.17 -12.01
N ASN A 41 -29.53 -1.80 -11.60
CA ASN A 41 -30.21 -1.50 -10.33
C ASN A 41 -29.52 -2.19 -9.13
N GLY A 42 -28.73 -3.24 -9.39
CA GLY A 42 -28.03 -3.97 -8.35
C GLY A 42 -28.91 -4.86 -7.47
N LEU A 43 -28.29 -5.42 -6.45
CA LEU A 43 -28.94 -6.29 -5.47
C LEU A 43 -29.46 -5.46 -4.30
N THR A 44 -30.79 -5.41 -4.16
CA THR A 44 -31.50 -4.48 -3.25
C THR A 44 -32.31 -5.16 -2.14
N ASN A 45 -32.12 -6.46 -1.90
CA ASN A 45 -32.93 -7.25 -0.95
C ASN A 45 -32.12 -7.87 0.20
N PHE A 46 -31.11 -7.19 0.74
CA PHE A 46 -30.42 -7.63 1.96
C PHE A 46 -31.18 -7.21 3.23
N ASN A 47 -32.44 -7.64 3.36
CA ASN A 47 -33.30 -7.23 4.49
C ASN A 47 -33.16 -8.13 5.73
N THR A 48 -32.59 -9.32 5.56
CA THR A 48 -32.36 -10.31 6.62
C THR A 48 -31.01 -10.98 6.46
N PHE A 49 -30.10 -10.77 7.41
CA PHE A 49 -28.84 -11.50 7.54
C PHE A 49 -28.96 -12.37 8.80
N LEU A 50 -28.78 -13.69 8.65
CA LEU A 50 -28.96 -14.67 9.74
C LEU A 50 -30.37 -14.69 10.41
N GLY A 51 -31.42 -14.26 9.71
CA GLY A 51 -32.80 -14.23 10.24
C GLY A 51 -33.12 -13.01 11.13
N LEU A 52 -32.18 -12.06 11.27
CA LEU A 52 -32.40 -10.79 11.97
C LEU A 52 -32.73 -9.69 10.97
N LYS A 53 -33.77 -8.88 11.24
CA LYS A 53 -34.13 -7.71 10.41
C LYS A 53 -33.07 -6.63 10.56
N LEU A 54 -32.38 -6.28 9.46
CA LEU A 54 -31.31 -5.26 9.46
C LEU A 54 -31.80 -3.85 9.83
N GLN A 55 -33.10 -3.60 9.81
CA GLN A 55 -33.67 -2.30 10.13
C GLN A 55 -33.88 -2.04 11.63
N SER A 56 -33.67 -3.05 12.49
CA SER A 56 -33.73 -2.84 13.95
C SER A 56 -32.53 -2.01 14.44
N PRO A 57 -32.72 -0.98 15.29
CA PRO A 57 -31.63 -0.17 15.85
C PRO A 57 -30.56 -1.02 16.56
N THR A 58 -30.98 -2.09 17.24
CA THR A 58 -30.08 -3.01 17.96
C THR A 58 -29.18 -3.77 17.01
N THR A 59 -29.70 -4.18 15.84
CA THR A 59 -28.94 -4.91 14.82
C THR A 59 -27.90 -4.01 14.15
N LYS A 60 -28.24 -2.75 13.87
CA LYS A 60 -27.29 -1.75 13.34
C LYS A 60 -26.13 -1.50 14.31
N LEU A 61 -26.42 -1.37 15.61
CA LEU A 61 -25.38 -1.23 16.64
C LEU A 61 -24.47 -2.46 16.71
N LEU A 62 -25.03 -3.67 16.61
CA LEU A 62 -24.25 -4.90 16.62
C LEU A 62 -23.29 -4.98 15.41
N PHE A 63 -23.76 -4.65 14.20
CA PHE A 63 -22.90 -4.58 13.01
C PHE A 63 -21.80 -3.51 13.13
N PHE A 64 -22.12 -2.37 13.75
CA PHE A 64 -21.12 -1.33 14.03
C PHE A 64 -19.99 -1.86 14.94
N TYR A 65 -20.32 -2.51 16.07
CA TYR A 65 -19.32 -3.08 16.97
C TYR A 65 -18.49 -4.20 16.32
N ILE A 66 -19.14 -5.06 15.52
CA ILE A 66 -18.43 -6.10 14.75
C ILE A 66 -17.44 -5.45 13.78
N THR A 67 -17.89 -4.43 13.05
CA THR A 67 -17.03 -3.74 12.07
C THR A 67 -15.86 -3.05 12.77
N LEU A 68 -16.12 -2.39 13.89
CA LEU A 68 -15.08 -1.76 14.70
C LEU A 68 -14.04 -2.80 15.17
N ALA A 69 -14.48 -3.96 15.66
CA ALA A 69 -13.60 -5.04 16.07
C ALA A 69 -12.77 -5.58 14.90
N VAL A 70 -13.37 -5.76 13.72
CA VAL A 70 -12.66 -6.19 12.51
C VAL A 70 -11.64 -5.14 12.06
N VAL A 71 -11.99 -3.85 12.08
CA VAL A 71 -11.05 -2.77 11.74
C VAL A 71 -9.85 -2.78 12.68
N ILE A 72 -10.08 -2.87 14.00
CA ILE A 72 -8.99 -2.95 14.99
C ILE A 72 -8.10 -4.18 14.73
N LEU A 73 -8.70 -5.34 14.44
CA LEU A 73 -7.96 -6.57 14.14
C LEU A 73 -7.12 -6.44 12.86
N VAL A 74 -7.67 -5.84 11.80
CA VAL A 74 -6.96 -5.59 10.55
C VAL A 74 -5.81 -4.60 10.76
N LEU A 75 -6.03 -3.52 11.52
CA LEU A 75 -4.97 -2.55 11.85
C LEU A 75 -3.85 -3.20 12.68
N ALA A 76 -4.20 -4.06 13.63
CA ALA A 76 -3.23 -4.84 14.40
C ALA A 76 -2.44 -5.79 13.50
N LEU A 77 -3.11 -6.54 12.62
CA LEU A 77 -2.48 -7.46 11.67
C LEU A 77 -1.55 -6.73 10.70
N CYS A 78 -1.96 -5.58 10.16
CA CYS A 78 -1.11 -4.73 9.34
C CYS A 78 0.12 -4.21 10.11
N SER A 79 -0.06 -3.83 11.38
CA SER A 79 1.04 -3.37 12.24
C SER A 79 2.06 -4.49 12.53
N LEU A 80 1.57 -5.72 12.73
CA LEU A 80 2.41 -6.90 12.88
C LEU A 80 3.16 -7.24 11.58
N LEU A 81 2.49 -7.18 10.43
CA LEU A 81 3.12 -7.41 9.13
C LEU A 81 4.24 -6.39 8.85
N VAL A 82 4.01 -5.11 9.12
CA VAL A 82 4.99 -4.03 8.90
C VAL A 82 6.17 -4.13 9.87
N SER A 83 5.94 -4.49 11.13
CA SER A 83 7.01 -4.65 12.12
C SER A 83 7.84 -5.92 11.92
N SER A 84 7.28 -6.94 11.27
CA SER A 84 7.94 -8.22 10.99
C SER A 84 9.11 -8.13 9.99
N ARG A 85 9.85 -9.24 9.84
CA ARG A 85 10.91 -9.38 8.83
C ARG A 85 10.40 -9.16 7.40
N LEU A 86 9.13 -9.48 7.12
CA LEU A 86 8.53 -9.27 5.80
C LEU A 86 8.47 -7.77 5.45
N GLY A 87 8.07 -6.91 6.40
CA GLY A 87 8.04 -5.46 6.21
C GLY A 87 9.42 -4.88 5.89
N SER A 88 10.47 -5.36 6.57
CA SER A 88 11.85 -4.95 6.27
C SER A 88 12.29 -5.38 4.87
N ILE A 89 11.96 -6.60 4.43
CA ILE A 89 12.28 -7.08 3.07
C ILE A 89 11.52 -6.27 2.01
N LEU A 90 10.23 -5.99 2.24
CA LEU A 90 9.42 -5.16 1.33
C LEU A 90 9.98 -3.74 1.19
N THR A 91 10.48 -3.16 2.28
CA THR A 91 11.15 -1.86 2.26
C THR A 91 12.44 -1.92 1.43
N ALA A 92 13.23 -3.00 1.58
CA ALA A 92 14.43 -3.20 0.77
C ALA A 92 14.10 -3.41 -0.72
N ILE A 93 13.00 -4.10 -1.05
CA ILE A 93 12.53 -4.27 -2.45
C ILE A 93 12.15 -2.92 -3.04
N ARG A 94 11.51 -2.04 -2.26
CA ARG A 94 11.14 -0.68 -2.68
C ARG A 94 12.37 0.18 -3.01
N ASP A 95 13.43 0.06 -2.22
CA ASP A 95 14.65 0.87 -2.40
C ASP A 95 15.50 0.35 -3.58
N GLY A 96 15.40 -0.94 -3.91
CA GLY A 96 16.03 -1.49 -5.12
C GLY A 96 15.82 -2.98 -5.30
N GLU A 97 14.95 -3.36 -6.24
CA GLU A 97 14.63 -4.76 -6.55
C GLU A 97 15.85 -5.58 -7.00
N ASN A 98 16.73 -4.98 -7.82
CA ASN A 98 17.95 -5.64 -8.27
C ASN A 98 18.88 -5.96 -7.09
N ARG A 99 18.99 -5.06 -6.10
CA ARG A 99 19.84 -5.24 -4.91
C ARG A 99 19.37 -6.42 -4.06
N VAL A 100 18.07 -6.56 -3.86
CA VAL A 100 17.49 -7.68 -3.11
C VAL A 100 17.72 -9.01 -3.82
N ARG A 101 17.69 -9.02 -5.16
CA ARG A 101 17.97 -10.20 -5.97
C ARG A 101 19.42 -10.67 -5.84
N PHE A 102 20.39 -9.76 -5.73
CA PHE A 102 21.81 -10.10 -5.51
C PHE A 102 22.08 -10.73 -4.14
N ILE A 103 21.22 -10.48 -3.15
CA ILE A 103 21.33 -11.06 -1.80
C ILE A 103 20.69 -12.46 -1.74
N GLY A 104 20.08 -12.92 -2.84
CA GLY A 104 19.48 -14.26 -2.95
C GLY A 104 17.98 -14.32 -2.64
N TYR A 105 17.33 -13.18 -2.38
CA TYR A 105 15.88 -13.14 -2.20
C TYR A 105 15.15 -13.00 -3.54
N ASN A 106 14.05 -13.73 -3.72
CA ASN A 106 13.18 -13.58 -4.89
C ASN A 106 12.12 -12.49 -4.64
N PRO A 107 12.24 -11.29 -5.24
CA PRO A 107 11.30 -10.19 -5.00
C PRO A 107 9.87 -10.48 -5.50
N VAL A 108 9.72 -11.36 -6.48
CA VAL A 108 8.41 -11.67 -7.09
C VAL A 108 7.50 -12.35 -6.08
N THR A 109 8.01 -13.35 -5.33
CA THR A 109 7.22 -14.09 -4.34
C THR A 109 6.69 -13.17 -3.25
N TYR A 110 7.51 -12.24 -2.74
CA TYR A 110 7.08 -11.30 -1.71
C TYR A 110 6.04 -10.29 -2.22
N LYS A 111 6.16 -9.84 -3.48
CA LYS A 111 5.17 -8.96 -4.12
C LYS A 111 3.82 -9.65 -4.33
N VAL A 112 3.82 -10.90 -4.80
CA VAL A 112 2.59 -11.68 -4.99
C VAL A 112 1.93 -11.97 -3.64
N PHE A 113 2.71 -12.35 -2.63
CA PHE A 113 2.18 -12.59 -1.28
C PHE A 113 1.48 -11.36 -0.71
N ILE A 114 2.12 -10.18 -0.74
CA ILE A 114 1.50 -8.95 -0.20
C ILE A 114 0.30 -8.49 -1.03
N TYR A 115 0.31 -8.75 -2.35
CA TYR A 115 -0.83 -8.50 -3.22
C TYR A 115 -2.03 -9.39 -2.85
N CYS A 116 -1.82 -10.68 -2.61
CA CYS A 116 -2.89 -11.58 -2.15
C CYS A 116 -3.45 -11.20 -0.78
N VAL A 117 -2.57 -10.82 0.17
CA VAL A 117 -3.00 -10.37 1.50
C VAL A 117 -3.85 -9.10 1.41
N SER A 118 -3.40 -8.10 0.64
CA SER A 118 -4.15 -6.87 0.44
C SER A 118 -5.48 -7.08 -0.29
N ALA A 119 -5.51 -7.94 -1.31
CA ALA A 119 -6.75 -8.33 -1.98
C ALA A 119 -7.74 -9.03 -1.02
N GLY A 120 -7.25 -9.89 -0.12
CA GLY A 120 -8.08 -10.52 0.92
C GLY A 120 -8.67 -9.51 1.90
N LEU A 121 -7.87 -8.54 2.35
CA LEU A 121 -8.35 -7.45 3.22
C LEU A 121 -9.37 -6.54 2.51
N ALA A 122 -9.16 -6.25 1.22
CA ALA A 122 -10.12 -5.49 0.41
C ALA A 122 -11.45 -6.24 0.22
N GLY A 123 -11.40 -7.57 0.00
CA GLY A 123 -12.59 -8.41 -0.07
C GLY A 123 -13.36 -8.46 1.24
N LEU A 124 -12.64 -8.58 2.37
CA LEU A 124 -13.25 -8.50 3.70
C LEU A 124 -13.94 -7.15 3.92
N ALA A 125 -13.29 -6.05 3.56
CA ALA A 125 -13.87 -4.71 3.65
C ALA A 125 -15.15 -4.57 2.79
N GLY A 126 -15.14 -5.13 1.58
CA GLY A 126 -16.31 -5.13 0.69
C GLY A 126 -17.51 -5.89 1.27
N VAL A 127 -17.29 -7.06 1.87
CA VAL A 127 -18.38 -7.83 2.53
C VAL A 127 -18.98 -7.02 3.68
N LEU A 128 -18.14 -6.39 4.51
CA LEU A 128 -18.62 -5.56 5.61
C LEU A 128 -19.38 -4.33 5.12
N PHE A 129 -18.93 -3.71 4.03
CA PHE A 129 -19.60 -2.57 3.41
C PHE A 129 -21.02 -2.93 2.95
N VAL A 130 -21.19 -4.04 2.23
CA VAL A 130 -22.51 -4.48 1.75
C VAL A 130 -23.48 -4.80 2.90
N LEU A 131 -22.96 -5.35 4.01
CA LEU A 131 -23.78 -5.64 5.19
C LEU A 131 -24.29 -4.38 5.90
N GLN A 132 -23.59 -3.26 5.78
CA GLN A 132 -23.99 -1.99 6.38
C GLN A 132 -24.92 -1.17 5.49
N GLU A 133 -24.56 -1.03 4.21
CA GLU A 133 -25.35 -0.26 3.24
C GLU A 133 -26.63 -0.98 2.82
N GLY A 134 -26.66 -2.32 2.88
CA GLY A 134 -27.85 -3.14 2.59
C GLY A 134 -28.29 -3.15 1.12
N ILE A 135 -27.59 -2.41 0.26
CA ILE A 135 -27.79 -2.35 -1.19
C ILE A 135 -26.41 -2.28 -1.85
N ILE A 136 -26.21 -3.04 -2.93
CA ILE A 136 -25.03 -2.93 -3.78
C ILE A 136 -25.45 -2.78 -5.24
N SER A 137 -24.99 -1.70 -5.88
CA SER A 137 -25.12 -1.49 -7.33
C SER A 137 -23.79 -1.64 -8.04
N PRO A 138 -23.74 -2.13 -9.29
CA PRO A 138 -22.49 -2.22 -10.05
C PRO A 138 -21.78 -0.88 -10.25
N ALA A 139 -22.50 0.24 -10.14
CA ALA A 139 -21.92 1.58 -10.16
C ALA A 139 -20.92 1.82 -9.02
N GLN A 140 -21.10 1.13 -7.87
CA GLN A 140 -20.17 1.20 -6.73
C GLN A 140 -18.89 0.40 -6.94
N MET A 141 -18.80 -0.42 -7.99
CA MET A 141 -17.58 -1.13 -8.39
C MET A 141 -16.79 -0.38 -9.49
N GLY A 142 -17.13 0.89 -9.72
CA GLY A 142 -16.55 1.71 -10.78
C GLY A 142 -15.22 2.40 -10.44
N ILE A 143 -14.77 3.24 -11.38
CA ILE A 143 -13.53 4.01 -11.25
C ILE A 143 -13.63 5.06 -10.12
N VAL A 144 -14.79 5.71 -9.98
CA VAL A 144 -15.00 6.77 -8.98
C VAL A 144 -14.68 6.31 -7.55
N PRO A 145 -15.32 5.24 -7.00
CA PRO A 145 -14.97 4.74 -5.66
C PRO A 145 -13.54 4.18 -5.57
N SER A 146 -12.97 3.69 -6.67
CA SER A 146 -11.57 3.24 -6.70
C SER A 146 -10.60 4.41 -6.50
N VAL A 147 -10.88 5.58 -7.11
CA VAL A 147 -10.08 6.80 -6.92
C VAL A 147 -10.29 7.38 -5.52
N GLU A 148 -11.49 7.29 -4.95
CA GLU A 148 -11.75 7.70 -3.57
C GLU A 148 -10.87 6.92 -2.57
N MET A 149 -10.72 5.61 -2.74
CA MET A 149 -9.83 4.79 -1.89
C MET A 149 -8.37 5.28 -1.96
N VAL A 150 -7.90 5.66 -3.15
CA VAL A 150 -6.54 6.23 -3.34
C VAL A 150 -6.44 7.60 -2.64
N LEU A 151 -7.50 8.40 -2.71
CA LEU A 151 -7.58 9.71 -2.05
C LEU A 151 -7.47 9.59 -0.52
N TRP A 152 -8.07 8.58 0.10
CA TRP A 152 -7.96 8.35 1.55
C TRP A 152 -6.50 8.19 1.97
N VAL A 153 -5.73 7.41 1.21
CA VAL A 153 -4.29 7.19 1.47
C VAL A 153 -3.46 8.42 1.13
N ALA A 154 -3.80 9.15 0.07
CA ALA A 154 -3.08 10.36 -0.33
C ALA A 154 -3.16 11.46 0.74
N ILE A 155 -4.35 11.69 1.31
CA ILE A 155 -4.57 12.65 2.39
C ILE A 155 -3.89 12.19 3.68
N GLY A 156 -4.09 10.93 4.04
CA GLY A 156 -3.52 10.35 5.26
C GLY A 156 -1.99 10.30 5.28
N GLY A 157 -1.39 10.06 4.11
CA GLY A 157 0.03 9.81 3.92
C GLY A 157 0.36 8.32 3.95
N ARG A 158 1.21 7.89 3.01
CA ARG A 158 1.63 6.48 2.85
C ARG A 158 2.63 5.96 3.90
N SER A 159 3.09 6.82 4.82
CA SER A 159 4.17 6.52 5.77
C SER A 159 3.71 5.83 7.05
N THR A 160 2.42 5.92 7.39
CA THR A 160 1.89 5.38 8.65
C THR A 160 0.52 4.75 8.46
N ILE A 161 0.23 3.71 9.26
CA ILE A 161 -1.07 3.06 9.28
C ILE A 161 -2.14 4.01 9.84
N GLY A 162 -1.79 4.79 10.88
CA GLY A 162 -2.69 5.79 11.46
C GLY A 162 -3.06 6.92 10.49
N GLY A 163 -2.16 7.26 9.57
CA GLY A 163 -2.43 8.21 8.49
C GLY A 163 -3.60 7.77 7.61
N ALA A 164 -3.63 6.50 7.19
CA ALA A 164 -4.73 5.98 6.37
C ALA A 164 -6.10 6.09 7.07
N VAL A 165 -6.17 5.86 8.39
CA VAL A 165 -7.41 5.98 9.17
C VAL A 165 -7.87 7.45 9.24
N LEU A 166 -6.97 8.38 9.56
CA LEU A 166 -7.28 9.80 9.56
C LEU A 166 -7.70 10.30 8.18
N GLY A 167 -7.00 9.85 7.13
CA GLY A 167 -7.31 10.16 5.76
C GLY A 167 -8.72 9.73 5.39
N ALA A 168 -9.11 8.49 5.72
CA ALA A 168 -10.46 7.97 5.48
C ALA A 168 -11.56 8.72 6.25
N LEU A 169 -11.29 9.13 7.50
CA LEU A 169 -12.27 9.91 8.29
C LEU A 169 -12.48 11.31 7.71
N VAL A 170 -11.39 12.00 7.35
CA VAL A 170 -11.44 13.35 6.78
C VAL A 170 -12.12 13.33 5.41
N THR A 171 -11.77 12.38 4.55
CA THR A 171 -12.36 12.28 3.21
C THR A 171 -13.83 11.93 3.26
N ASN A 172 -14.26 11.01 4.13
CA ASN A 172 -15.68 10.67 4.26
C ASN A 172 -16.48 11.85 4.82
N ALA A 173 -15.96 12.56 5.83
CA ALA A 173 -16.60 13.78 6.35
C ALA A 173 -16.73 14.86 5.26
N ALA A 174 -15.67 15.09 4.49
CA ALA A 174 -15.68 16.02 3.37
C ALA A 174 -16.67 15.58 2.28
N LYS A 175 -16.69 14.29 1.92
CA LYS A 175 -17.63 13.72 0.95
C LYS A 175 -19.07 13.94 1.38
N THR A 176 -19.42 13.65 2.63
CA THR A 176 -20.77 13.88 3.17
C THR A 176 -21.13 15.36 3.10
N THR A 177 -20.25 16.24 3.56
CA THR A 177 -20.49 17.70 3.58
C THR A 177 -20.68 18.27 2.16
N PHE A 178 -19.83 17.87 1.20
CA PHE A 178 -19.94 18.31 -0.19
C PHE A 178 -21.15 17.71 -0.91
N SER A 179 -21.51 16.48 -0.58
CA SER A 179 -22.72 15.82 -1.11
C SER A 179 -23.99 16.52 -0.66
N GLU A 180 -24.04 16.99 0.59
CA GLU A 180 -25.20 17.72 1.13
C GLU A 180 -25.29 19.15 0.59
N ALA A 181 -24.16 19.85 0.50
CA ALA A 181 -24.14 21.25 0.06
C ALA A 181 -24.31 21.41 -1.47
N TYR A 182 -23.67 20.54 -2.28
CA TYR A 182 -23.64 20.67 -3.75
C TYR A 182 -23.71 19.31 -4.47
N PRO A 183 -24.89 18.66 -4.52
CA PRO A 183 -25.07 17.31 -5.08
C PRO A 183 -24.66 17.13 -6.54
N ALA A 184 -24.68 18.18 -7.36
CA ALA A 184 -24.28 18.10 -8.77
C ALA A 184 -22.76 18.24 -8.99
N TRP A 185 -22.05 18.92 -8.08
CA TRP A 185 -20.64 19.30 -8.26
C TRP A 185 -19.68 18.57 -7.30
N TRP A 186 -20.22 17.79 -6.37
CA TRP A 186 -19.43 17.07 -5.37
C TRP A 186 -18.29 16.19 -5.93
N PRO A 187 -18.36 15.49 -7.09
CA PRO A 187 -17.26 14.66 -7.55
C PRO A 187 -16.12 15.52 -8.10
N ILE A 188 -16.46 16.67 -8.68
CA ILE A 188 -15.51 17.68 -9.18
C ILE A 188 -14.79 18.31 -7.98
N MET A 189 -15.52 18.64 -6.91
CA MET A 189 -14.93 19.19 -5.69
C MET A 189 -14.01 18.18 -4.99
N LEU A 190 -14.40 16.90 -4.93
CA LEU A 190 -13.55 15.81 -4.44
C LEU A 190 -12.26 15.66 -5.28
N GLY A 191 -12.36 15.73 -6.61
CA GLY A 191 -11.21 15.70 -7.51
C GLY A 191 -10.29 16.92 -7.35
N ALA A 192 -10.86 18.12 -7.20
CA ALA A 192 -10.11 19.34 -6.92
C ALA A 192 -9.37 19.24 -5.59
N MET A 193 -10.02 18.73 -4.54
CA MET A 193 -9.41 18.45 -3.25
C MET A 193 -8.23 17.48 -3.38
N PHE A 194 -8.36 16.42 -4.18
CA PHE A 194 -7.26 15.49 -4.45
C PHE A 194 -6.03 16.20 -5.04
N ILE A 195 -6.23 17.04 -6.06
CA ILE A 195 -5.13 17.78 -6.71
C ILE A 195 -4.45 18.72 -5.70
N ILE A 196 -5.25 19.47 -4.93
CA ILE A 196 -4.74 20.40 -3.91
C ILE A 196 -3.89 19.65 -2.88
N VAL A 197 -4.37 18.52 -2.36
CA VAL A 197 -3.66 17.74 -1.35
C VAL A 197 -2.35 17.18 -1.91
N VAL A 198 -2.36 16.62 -3.13
CA VAL A 198 -1.15 16.04 -3.73
C VAL A 198 -0.09 17.11 -4.00
N LEU A 199 -0.50 18.32 -4.40
CA LEU A 199 0.42 19.43 -4.69
C LEU A 199 0.97 20.08 -3.40
N LEU A 200 0.11 20.33 -2.41
CA LEU A 200 0.50 21.07 -1.21
C LEU A 200 1.05 20.17 -0.08
N LEU A 201 0.62 18.91 -0.03
CA LEU A 201 0.94 17.97 1.05
C LEU A 201 1.48 16.63 0.47
N PRO A 202 2.63 16.63 -0.23
CA PRO A 202 3.18 15.42 -0.88
C PRO A 202 3.59 14.31 0.12
N LYS A 203 3.71 14.63 1.41
CA LYS A 203 3.98 13.67 2.49
C LYS A 203 2.70 13.23 3.24
N GLY A 204 1.54 13.79 2.92
CA GLY A 204 0.27 13.62 3.64
C GLY A 204 0.25 14.33 5.00
N ILE A 205 -0.92 14.38 5.64
CA ILE A 205 -1.16 15.08 6.91
C ILE A 205 -0.25 14.56 8.03
N VAL A 206 -0.03 13.25 8.09
CA VAL A 206 0.80 12.65 9.14
C VAL A 206 2.30 12.79 8.86
N GLY A 207 2.69 12.95 7.59
CA GLY A 207 4.09 13.17 7.21
C GLY A 207 4.61 14.59 7.46
N THR A 208 3.71 15.56 7.65
CA THR A 208 4.05 16.96 8.01
C THR A 208 4.16 17.18 9.52
N LEU A 209 3.63 16.27 10.34
CA LEU A 209 3.81 16.31 11.79
C LEU A 209 5.14 15.63 12.16
N PRO A 210 6.09 16.31 12.82
CA PRO A 210 7.42 15.76 13.17
C PRO A 210 7.39 14.66 14.26
N ILE A 211 6.24 14.04 14.54
CA ILE A 211 6.06 13.13 15.69
C ILE A 211 6.46 11.68 15.35
N THR A 212 6.67 11.33 14.08
CA THR A 212 7.04 9.95 13.73
C THR A 212 8.56 9.83 13.63
N PRO A 213 9.24 9.10 14.53
CA PRO A 213 10.61 8.68 14.25
C PRO A 213 10.55 7.86 12.98
N GLN A 214 11.22 8.34 11.93
CA GLN A 214 11.49 7.52 10.76
C GLN A 214 12.18 6.28 11.30
N ILE A 215 11.49 5.15 11.31
CA ILE A 215 12.08 3.84 11.57
C ILE A 215 12.93 3.52 10.33
N GLY A 216 13.97 4.33 10.10
CA GLY A 216 15.17 3.93 9.42
C GLY A 216 15.79 2.88 10.29
N LYS A 217 15.30 1.64 10.18
CA LYS A 217 16.12 0.50 10.52
C LYS A 217 17.30 0.64 9.57
N GLU A 218 18.42 1.14 10.07
CA GLU A 218 19.70 0.82 9.47
C GLU A 218 19.74 -0.70 9.42
N VAL A 219 19.37 -1.25 8.26
CA VAL A 219 19.54 -2.66 7.99
C VAL A 219 21.04 -2.79 7.84
N CYS A 220 21.70 -3.04 8.97
CA CYS A 220 23.04 -3.59 9.01
C CYS A 220 22.91 -4.96 8.33
N PHE A 221 23.04 -4.97 7.01
CA PHE A 221 23.28 -6.19 6.28
C PHE A 221 24.60 -6.71 6.82
N PRO A 222 24.66 -7.88 7.47
CA PRO A 222 25.92 -8.57 7.57
C PRO A 222 26.39 -8.75 6.13
N SER A 223 27.49 -8.09 5.80
CA SER A 223 28.21 -8.31 4.55
C SER A 223 28.33 -9.82 4.34
N PRO A 224 27.90 -10.39 3.21
CA PRO A 224 28.23 -11.75 2.84
C PRO A 224 29.71 -11.78 2.42
N LEU A 225 30.60 -11.59 3.40
CA LEU A 225 32.05 -11.75 3.27
C LEU A 225 32.50 -12.97 4.08
N LEU A 226 31.81 -14.11 3.91
CA LEU A 226 32.32 -15.35 4.48
C LEU A 226 31.99 -16.60 3.66
N HIS A 227 31.97 -16.55 2.33
CA HIS A 227 32.08 -17.78 1.52
C HIS A 227 32.67 -17.58 0.11
N MET A 228 33.61 -16.63 -0.06
CA MET A 228 34.41 -16.49 -1.30
C MET A 228 35.90 -16.81 -1.09
N LYS A 229 36.21 -17.76 -0.19
CA LYS A 229 37.58 -18.27 0.01
C LYS A 229 37.90 -19.58 -0.74
N GLN A 230 37.00 -20.11 -1.58
CA GLN A 230 37.23 -21.40 -2.28
C GLN A 230 37.18 -21.37 -3.81
N THR A 231 36.80 -20.26 -4.47
CA THR A 231 36.77 -20.16 -5.94
C THR A 231 37.96 -19.38 -6.52
N LYS A 232 39.15 -19.54 -5.93
CA LYS A 232 40.41 -18.96 -6.46
C LYS A 232 41.45 -20.04 -6.77
N SER A 233 41.00 -21.25 -7.11
CA SER A 233 41.85 -22.38 -7.50
C SER A 233 41.73 -22.79 -8.99
N TYR A 234 40.94 -22.07 -9.80
CA TYR A 234 40.70 -22.42 -11.21
C TYR A 234 41.17 -21.38 -12.24
N LEU A 235 41.92 -20.36 -11.82
CA LEU A 235 42.46 -19.36 -12.76
C LEU A 235 43.94 -19.13 -12.47
N ASN A 236 44.70 -20.23 -12.49
CA ASN A 236 46.14 -20.15 -12.69
C ASN A 236 46.43 -19.93 -14.18
N ALA A 237 47.43 -19.10 -14.42
CA ALA A 237 48.14 -18.91 -15.68
C ALA A 237 47.30 -18.28 -16.81
N ASP A 238 47.29 -16.94 -16.87
CA ASP A 238 47.85 -16.24 -18.02
C ASP A 238 47.75 -14.72 -17.85
N PHE A 239 48.86 -14.03 -18.17
CA PHE A 239 49.00 -12.57 -18.36
C PHE A 239 48.79 -11.66 -17.13
N MET A 240 49.81 -11.32 -16.35
CA MET A 240 50.99 -10.48 -16.64
C MET A 240 50.66 -9.04 -17.09
N LYS A 241 50.99 -8.11 -16.18
CA LYS A 241 51.26 -6.66 -16.35
C LYS A 241 50.08 -5.77 -16.75
N LEU A 242 49.65 -4.92 -15.82
CA LEU A 242 49.91 -3.47 -15.83
C LEU A 242 49.60 -2.87 -14.44
N GLU A 243 50.42 -1.90 -14.06
CA GLU A 243 50.51 -1.16 -12.79
C GLU A 243 49.16 -0.55 -12.32
N GLY A 244 48.85 -0.24 -11.07
CA GLY A 244 49.56 -0.14 -9.79
C GLY A 244 48.62 0.57 -8.78
N GLY A 245 48.74 0.29 -7.48
CA GLY A 245 48.08 1.08 -6.42
C GLY A 245 47.10 0.33 -5.53
N THR A 246 47.58 -0.63 -4.74
CA THR A 246 46.88 -1.21 -3.59
C THR A 246 46.97 -0.29 -2.37
N ILE A 247 45.84 0.11 -1.79
CA ILE A 247 45.77 0.59 -0.40
C ILE A 247 45.01 -0.48 0.40
N PRO A 248 45.64 -1.15 1.39
CA PRO A 248 45.00 -2.21 2.15
C PRO A 248 44.05 -1.63 3.22
N CYS A 249 42.89 -2.29 3.38
CA CYS A 249 41.95 -2.06 4.46
C CYS A 249 42.50 -2.60 5.79
N THR A 250 43.12 -1.73 6.57
CA THR A 250 43.30 -1.88 8.02
C THR A 250 42.75 -0.63 8.66
N ASP A 251 41.59 -0.74 9.31
CA ASP A 251 41.32 -0.11 10.61
C ASP A 251 39.88 -0.33 11.07
N HIS A 252 39.72 -1.32 11.93
CA HIS A 252 38.48 -1.71 12.61
C HIS A 252 38.20 -0.84 13.86
N LEU A 253 38.73 0.39 13.93
CA LEU A 253 38.76 1.22 15.14
C LEU A 253 38.14 2.62 15.01
N ARG A 254 37.56 2.98 13.86
CA ARG A 254 36.96 4.32 13.65
C ARG A 254 35.45 4.42 13.97
N CYS A 255 34.88 3.45 14.68
CA CYS A 255 33.45 3.41 15.08
C CYS A 255 33.18 3.83 16.54
N LYS A 256 34.02 4.66 17.18
CA LYS A 256 33.78 5.04 18.58
C LYS A 256 33.68 6.54 18.92
N ASN A 257 33.91 7.48 18.01
CA ASN A 257 33.87 8.90 18.39
C ASN A 257 33.53 9.85 17.22
N LEU A 258 32.24 9.99 16.87
CA LEU A 258 31.73 11.21 16.22
C LEU A 258 30.19 11.27 16.30
N LEU A 259 29.68 11.33 17.53
CA LEU A 259 28.47 12.10 17.81
C LEU A 259 28.94 13.52 18.19
N PRO A 260 28.57 14.57 17.44
CA PRO A 260 28.44 15.89 18.01
C PRO A 260 26.97 16.16 18.30
N THR A 261 26.71 16.30 19.59
CA THR A 261 25.53 16.90 20.20
C THR A 261 25.30 18.35 19.74
N LYS A 262 24.01 18.73 19.75
CA LYS A 262 23.43 20.06 20.08
C LYS A 262 23.34 21.16 18.99
N LYS A 263 22.12 21.73 18.98
CA LYS A 263 21.72 23.15 18.77
C LYS A 263 22.16 23.75 17.42
N PHE A 264 21.25 24.11 16.52
CA PHE A 264 20.20 25.13 16.65
C PHE A 264 19.02 24.82 15.74
#